data_AF-A0A0D0S7X2-F1
#
_entry.id   AF-A0A0D0S7X2-F1
#
_cell.length_a   1.000
_cell.length_b   1.000
_cell.length_c   1.000
_cell.angle_alpha   90.00
_cell.angle_beta   90.00
_cell.angle_gamma   90.00
#
_symmetry.space_group_name_H-M   'P 1'
#
loop_
_entity.id
_entity.type
_entity.pdbx_description
1 polymer ?
#
loop_
_entity_poly.entity_id
_entity_poly.type
_entity_poly.pdbx_seq_one_letter_code
_entity_poly.pdbx_strand_id
1 'polypeptide(L)'
;MAVPEGATPEQIATAQSKIEGVQGLIQRGEMDFAAAAVRYSDSPNALEGGDLGWRSSDEIPSAFADLVRNMSPGQVTEPIRGPSGFQMLQVVESRDASQAAPSMVTQYQASHILIRVDENTGAAEAKAKADTLHARLVGGADFAALAREESQDPSSQARGGDLGWFARDQFGPDFGAEVAKLDDGAISAPFRTQAGWHIVKRAGSRQTDVGDTSQRDQVRETIGRRKLEDEWNRFLREMRGEAFVDFRNVAGTGDADGDVDETATGDTSGN
;
A
#
# COMPACT_ATOMS: atom_id res chain seq x y z
N MET A 1 8.05 -13.40 -20.82
CA MET A 1 9.18 -14.18 -21.38
C MET A 1 10.46 -13.41 -21.16
N ALA A 2 11.36 -13.96 -20.36
CA ALA A 2 12.63 -13.35 -20.02
C ALA A 2 13.58 -13.37 -21.22
N VAL A 3 14.32 -12.28 -21.38
CA VAL A 3 15.43 -12.17 -22.35
C VAL A 3 16.69 -11.83 -21.55
N PRO A 4 17.79 -12.60 -21.70
CA PRO A 4 19.03 -12.35 -20.96
C PRO A 4 19.59 -10.95 -21.20
N GLU A 5 20.34 -10.46 -20.22
CA GLU A 5 21.06 -9.20 -20.37
C GLU A 5 22.18 -9.36 -21.42
N GLY A 6 22.22 -8.45 -22.41
CA GLY A 6 23.13 -8.57 -23.56
C GLY A 6 22.69 -9.57 -24.63
N ALA A 7 21.41 -9.96 -24.66
CA ALA A 7 20.90 -10.93 -25.63
C ALA A 7 21.18 -10.55 -27.10
N THR A 8 21.49 -11.55 -27.92
CA THR A 8 21.73 -11.37 -29.35
C THR A 8 20.42 -11.02 -30.08
N PRO A 9 20.50 -10.42 -31.29
CA PRO A 9 19.32 -10.19 -32.13
C PRO A 9 18.48 -11.44 -32.36
N GLU A 10 19.12 -12.60 -32.52
CA GLU A 10 18.45 -13.89 -32.71
C GLU A 10 17.68 -14.33 -31.45
N GLN A 11 18.26 -14.13 -30.26
CA GLN A 11 17.59 -14.45 -28.99
C GLN A 11 16.38 -13.54 -28.75
N ILE A 12 16.51 -12.25 -29.10
CA ILE A 12 15.41 -11.29 -29.03
C ILE A 12 14.29 -11.70 -30.00
N ALA A 13 14.62 -11.99 -31.25
CA ALA A 13 13.65 -12.39 -32.27
C ALA A 13 12.94 -13.70 -31.89
N THR A 14 13.68 -14.65 -31.30
CA THR A 14 13.11 -15.91 -30.80
C THR A 14 12.11 -15.66 -29.68
N ALA A 15 12.44 -14.81 -28.70
CA ALA A 15 11.54 -14.47 -27.60
C ALA A 15 10.29 -13.72 -28.10
N GLN A 16 10.46 -12.82 -29.08
CA GLN A 16 9.37 -12.11 -29.72
C GLN A 16 8.41 -13.06 -30.45
N SER A 17 8.94 -13.91 -31.33
CA SER A 17 8.12 -14.87 -32.09
C SER A 17 7.38 -15.83 -31.16
N LYS A 18 8.00 -16.23 -30.04
CA LYS A 18 7.36 -17.08 -29.04
C LYS A 18 6.16 -16.39 -28.38
N ILE A 19 6.28 -15.12 -27.96
CA ILE A 19 5.17 -14.40 -27.33
C ILE A 19 4.06 -14.03 -28.31
N GLU A 20 4.39 -13.69 -29.55
CA GLU A 20 3.43 -13.48 -30.64
C GLU A 20 2.64 -14.77 -30.94
N GLY A 21 3.32 -15.93 -30.95
CA GLY A 21 2.67 -17.23 -31.09
C GLY A 21 1.68 -17.51 -29.96
N VAL A 22 2.07 -17.24 -28.70
CA VAL A 22 1.19 -17.40 -27.53
C VAL A 22 -0.01 -16.46 -27.60
N GLN A 23 0.20 -15.19 -27.94
CA GLN A 23 -0.86 -14.22 -28.12
C GLN A 23 -1.87 -14.70 -29.18
N GLY A 24 -1.39 -15.21 -30.32
CA GLY A 24 -2.24 -15.75 -31.37
C GLY A 24 -3.09 -16.94 -30.91
N LEU A 25 -2.55 -17.85 -30.09
CA LEU A 25 -3.33 -18.95 -29.49
C LEU A 25 -4.47 -18.42 -28.61
N ILE A 26 -4.18 -17.39 -27.79
CA ILE A 26 -5.16 -16.80 -26.89
C ILE A 26 -6.25 -16.04 -27.67
N GLN A 27 -5.87 -15.24 -28.66
CA GLN A 27 -6.81 -14.49 -29.49
C GLN A 27 -7.76 -15.40 -30.30
N ARG A 28 -7.30 -16.59 -30.69
CA ARG A 28 -8.15 -17.60 -31.36
C ARG A 28 -8.97 -18.46 -30.39
N GLY A 29 -8.78 -18.31 -29.08
CA GLY A 29 -9.44 -19.13 -28.06
C GLY A 29 -8.93 -20.58 -28.01
N GLU A 30 -7.75 -20.85 -28.57
CA GLU A 30 -7.11 -22.18 -28.54
C GLU A 30 -6.40 -22.44 -27.21
N MET A 31 -6.15 -21.39 -26.41
CA MET A 31 -5.50 -21.46 -25.11
C MET A 31 -5.96 -20.30 -24.21
N ASP A 32 -6.29 -20.61 -22.96
CA ASP A 32 -6.58 -19.58 -21.97
C ASP A 32 -5.30 -18.87 -21.50
N PHE A 33 -5.39 -17.56 -21.19
CA PHE A 33 -4.25 -16.77 -20.73
C PHE A 33 -3.59 -17.38 -19.49
N ALA A 34 -4.38 -17.84 -18.51
CA ALA A 34 -3.84 -18.48 -17.30
C ALA A 34 -3.04 -19.76 -17.64
N ALA A 35 -3.53 -20.57 -18.57
CA ALA A 35 -2.80 -21.75 -19.04
C ALA A 35 -1.52 -21.38 -19.80
N ALA A 36 -1.57 -20.31 -20.61
CA ALA A 36 -0.40 -19.77 -21.27
C ALA A 36 0.64 -19.25 -20.28
N ALA A 37 0.22 -18.57 -19.21
CA ALA A 37 1.09 -18.07 -18.17
C ALA A 37 1.80 -19.23 -17.43
N VAL A 38 1.05 -20.25 -17.01
CA VAL A 38 1.62 -21.46 -16.38
C VAL A 38 2.65 -22.13 -17.28
N ARG A 39 2.41 -22.16 -18.58
CA ARG A 39 3.25 -22.90 -19.54
C ARG A 39 4.46 -22.11 -20.05
N TYR A 40 4.34 -20.80 -20.21
CA TYR A 40 5.31 -19.99 -20.94
C TYR A 40 5.83 -18.76 -20.21
N SER A 41 5.25 -18.39 -19.06
CA SER A 41 5.71 -17.24 -18.29
C SER A 41 6.89 -17.60 -17.42
N ASP A 42 7.86 -16.69 -17.36
CA ASP A 42 9.02 -16.78 -16.46
C ASP A 42 8.80 -15.94 -15.18
N SER A 43 7.58 -15.41 -14.98
CA SER A 43 7.24 -14.60 -13.81
C SER A 43 7.00 -15.47 -12.57
N PRO A 44 7.27 -14.96 -11.34
CA PRO A 44 7.06 -15.73 -10.10
C PRO A 44 5.61 -16.23 -9.92
N ASN A 45 4.63 -15.48 -10.41
CA ASN A 45 3.21 -15.81 -10.36
C ASN A 45 2.73 -16.69 -11.55
N ALA A 46 3.65 -17.23 -12.37
CA ALA A 46 3.29 -18.05 -13.53
C ALA A 46 2.39 -19.25 -13.17
N LEU A 47 2.71 -19.95 -12.07
CA LEU A 47 1.93 -21.10 -11.58
C LEU A 47 0.53 -20.71 -11.08
N GLU A 48 0.33 -19.44 -10.75
CA GLU A 48 -0.96 -18.84 -10.35
C GLU A 48 -1.68 -18.25 -11.57
N GLY A 49 -1.35 -18.70 -12.78
CA GLY A 49 -1.95 -18.19 -14.02
C GLY A 49 -1.51 -16.78 -14.39
N GLY A 50 -0.44 -16.26 -13.76
CA GLY A 50 0.00 -14.90 -13.96
C GLY A 50 -0.92 -13.86 -13.31
N ASP A 51 -1.75 -14.24 -12.34
CA ASP A 51 -2.68 -13.35 -11.67
C ASP A 51 -1.94 -12.23 -10.90
N LEU A 52 -2.40 -11.01 -11.08
CA LEU A 52 -1.88 -9.81 -10.42
C LEU A 52 -2.85 -9.27 -9.36
N GLY A 53 -4.04 -9.87 -9.23
CA GLY A 53 -5.14 -9.38 -8.43
C GLY A 53 -5.75 -8.09 -8.96
N TRP A 54 -6.64 -7.48 -8.17
CA TRP A 54 -7.18 -6.16 -8.47
C TRP A 54 -6.09 -5.09 -8.39
N ARG A 55 -5.93 -4.32 -9.47
CA ARG A 55 -5.02 -3.18 -9.54
C ARG A 55 -5.77 -1.91 -9.90
N SER A 56 -5.52 -0.85 -9.16
CA SER A 56 -5.92 0.50 -9.56
C SER A 56 -5.05 0.99 -10.73
N SER A 57 -5.58 1.92 -11.53
CA SER A 57 -4.81 2.58 -12.61
C SER A 57 -3.51 3.20 -12.09
N ASP A 58 -3.53 3.63 -10.83
CA ASP A 58 -2.43 4.32 -10.18
C ASP A 58 -1.38 3.36 -9.62
N GLU A 59 -1.62 2.05 -9.67
CA GLU A 59 -0.64 1.00 -9.35
C GLU A 59 0.03 0.44 -10.61
N ILE A 60 -0.60 0.56 -11.77
CA ILE A 60 -0.06 0.14 -13.08
C ILE A 60 0.93 1.19 -13.62
N PRO A 61 2.17 0.81 -14.01
CA PRO A 61 3.11 1.76 -14.61
C PRO A 61 2.50 2.48 -15.81
N SER A 62 2.79 3.77 -15.97
CA SER A 62 2.14 4.63 -16.98
C SER A 62 2.23 4.07 -18.40
N ALA A 63 3.35 3.42 -18.74
CA ALA A 63 3.56 2.75 -20.03
C ALA A 63 2.50 1.67 -20.36
N PHE A 64 1.86 1.08 -19.34
CA PHE A 64 0.79 0.10 -19.49
C PHE A 64 -0.59 0.68 -19.20
N ALA A 65 -0.68 1.73 -18.39
CA ALA A 65 -1.96 2.28 -17.91
C ALA A 65 -2.86 2.77 -19.06
N ASP A 66 -2.30 3.46 -20.06
CA ASP A 66 -3.08 3.96 -21.21
C ASP A 66 -3.58 2.84 -22.12
N LEU A 67 -2.78 1.77 -22.25
CA LEU A 67 -3.13 0.60 -23.04
C LEU A 67 -4.28 -0.16 -22.38
N VAL A 68 -4.14 -0.48 -21.09
CA VAL A 68 -5.12 -1.25 -20.31
C VAL A 68 -6.44 -0.51 -20.16
N ARG A 69 -6.42 0.83 -20.03
CA ARG A 69 -7.64 1.65 -19.88
C ARG A 69 -8.61 1.54 -21.06
N ASN A 70 -8.09 1.33 -22.26
CA ASN A 70 -8.89 1.24 -23.48
C ASN A 70 -9.25 -0.20 -23.87
N MET A 71 -8.88 -1.18 -23.04
CA MET A 71 -9.17 -2.59 -23.28
C MET A 71 -10.49 -3.02 -22.65
N SER A 72 -11.18 -3.95 -23.32
CA SER A 72 -12.35 -4.64 -22.80
C SER A 72 -11.94 -5.90 -22.02
N PRO A 73 -12.73 -6.34 -21.02
CA PRO A 73 -12.54 -7.64 -20.37
C PRO A 73 -12.37 -8.78 -21.37
N GLY A 74 -11.41 -9.67 -21.09
CA GLY A 74 -10.97 -10.76 -21.95
C GLY A 74 -9.87 -10.39 -22.96
N GLN A 75 -9.67 -9.11 -23.28
CA GLN A 75 -8.64 -8.71 -24.24
C GLN A 75 -7.22 -8.86 -23.68
N VAL A 76 -6.29 -9.22 -24.57
CA VAL A 76 -4.84 -9.27 -24.31
C VAL A 76 -4.13 -8.15 -25.06
N THR A 77 -3.04 -7.64 -24.48
CA THR A 77 -2.19 -6.64 -25.14
C THR A 77 -1.40 -7.26 -26.30
N GLU A 78 -0.87 -6.41 -27.17
CA GLU A 78 0.29 -6.78 -27.99
C GLU A 78 1.50 -7.14 -27.11
N PRO A 79 2.46 -7.94 -27.59
CA PRO A 79 3.70 -8.18 -26.88
C PRO A 79 4.51 -6.89 -26.72
N ILE A 80 4.76 -6.51 -25.47
CA ILE A 80 5.47 -5.29 -25.12
C ILE A 80 6.90 -5.63 -24.77
N ARG A 81 7.86 -4.94 -25.38
CA ARG A 81 9.27 -5.06 -25.03
C ARG A 81 9.56 -4.25 -23.77
N GLY A 82 9.96 -4.95 -22.70
CA GLY A 82 10.49 -4.37 -21.48
C GLY A 82 12.00 -4.62 -21.31
N PRO A 83 12.60 -4.08 -20.23
CA PRO A 83 14.02 -4.24 -19.93
C PRO A 83 14.43 -5.71 -19.72
N SER A 84 13.54 -6.53 -19.17
CA SER A 84 13.79 -7.94 -18.84
C SER A 84 13.28 -8.94 -19.89
N GLY A 85 12.73 -8.47 -21.01
CA GLY A 85 12.20 -9.32 -22.08
C GLY A 85 10.84 -8.85 -22.58
N PHE A 86 9.98 -9.78 -22.96
CA PHE A 86 8.66 -9.48 -23.49
C PHE A 86 7.54 -9.78 -22.49
N GLN A 87 6.55 -8.90 -22.46
CA GLN A 87 5.43 -8.91 -21.52
C GLN A 87 4.11 -8.81 -22.28
N MET A 88 3.07 -9.43 -21.73
CA MET A 88 1.71 -9.36 -22.24
C MET A 88 0.76 -9.33 -21.05
N LEU A 89 -0.29 -8.53 -21.14
CA LEU A 89 -1.29 -8.36 -20.08
C LEU A 89 -2.66 -8.76 -20.60
N GLN A 90 -3.52 -9.28 -19.73
CA GLN A 90 -4.94 -9.48 -19.98
C GLN A 90 -5.77 -8.65 -19.02
N VAL A 91 -6.82 -7.98 -19.50
CA VAL A 91 -7.84 -7.43 -18.63
C VAL A 91 -8.85 -8.54 -18.34
N VAL A 92 -8.86 -9.06 -17.12
CA VAL A 92 -9.86 -10.07 -16.72
C VAL A 92 -11.20 -9.41 -16.48
N GLU A 93 -11.21 -8.33 -15.71
CA GLU A 93 -12.38 -7.56 -15.35
C GLU A 93 -11.97 -6.09 -15.16
N SER A 94 -12.90 -5.16 -15.42
CA SER A 94 -12.73 -3.74 -15.14
C SER A 94 -13.94 -3.26 -14.36
N ARG A 95 -13.69 -2.59 -13.23
CA ARG A 95 -14.73 -1.96 -12.40
C ARG A 95 -14.43 -0.48 -12.25
N ASP A 96 -15.47 0.33 -12.38
CA ASP A 96 -15.35 1.75 -12.10
C ASP A 96 -15.43 1.96 -10.59
N ALA A 97 -14.28 2.30 -9.99
CA ALA A 97 -14.20 2.58 -8.56
C ALA A 97 -15.05 3.80 -8.16
N SER A 98 -15.39 4.70 -9.10
CA SER A 98 -16.31 5.82 -8.84
C SER A 98 -17.77 5.39 -8.69
N GLN A 99 -18.12 4.17 -9.12
CA GLN A 99 -19.44 3.56 -8.95
C GLN A 99 -19.54 2.75 -7.63
N ALA A 100 -18.44 2.59 -6.89
CA ALA A 100 -18.53 2.09 -5.53
C ALA A 100 -19.27 3.13 -4.68
N ALA A 101 -20.37 2.74 -4.05
CA ALA A 101 -21.16 3.66 -3.24
C ALA A 101 -20.24 4.41 -2.25
N PRO A 102 -20.31 5.74 -2.19
CA PRO A 102 -19.46 6.51 -1.30
C PRO A 102 -19.65 5.97 0.12
N SER A 103 -18.53 5.69 0.78
CA SER A 103 -18.56 5.30 2.19
C SER A 103 -18.79 6.57 3.00
N MET A 104 -20.05 7.01 3.02
CA MET A 104 -20.50 8.19 3.72
C MET A 104 -20.36 7.94 5.22
N VAL A 105 -19.49 8.69 5.87
CA VAL A 105 -19.32 8.67 7.31
C VAL A 105 -19.85 9.97 7.89
N THR A 106 -20.66 9.86 8.95
CA THR A 106 -21.06 11.02 9.73
C THR A 106 -19.90 11.45 10.62
N GLN A 107 -19.50 12.71 10.46
CA GLN A 107 -18.54 13.38 11.31
C GLN A 107 -19.24 14.43 12.17
N TYR A 108 -18.73 14.61 13.38
CA TYR A 108 -19.16 15.64 14.30
C TYR A 108 -17.99 16.56 14.61
N GLN A 109 -18.27 17.85 14.78
CA GLN A 109 -17.36 18.80 15.40
C GLN A 109 -17.85 19.07 16.80
N ALA A 110 -17.02 18.84 17.82
CA ALA A 110 -17.41 19.06 19.21
C ALA A 110 -16.23 19.47 20.09
N SER A 111 -16.57 20.06 21.23
CA SER A 111 -15.65 20.31 22.32
C SER A 111 -16.09 19.55 23.56
N HIS A 112 -15.16 19.12 24.42
CA HIS A 112 -15.50 18.40 25.65
C HIS A 112 -14.72 18.87 26.88
N ILE A 113 -15.30 18.59 28.05
CA ILE A 113 -14.64 18.67 29.35
C ILE A 113 -14.63 17.27 29.94
N LEU A 114 -13.45 16.76 30.27
CA LEU A 114 -13.25 15.44 30.88
C LEU A 114 -12.92 15.59 32.38
N ILE A 115 -13.65 14.89 33.24
CA ILE A 115 -13.31 14.68 34.64
C ILE A 115 -13.03 13.19 34.84
N ARG A 116 -11.75 12.84 34.99
CA ARG A 116 -11.29 11.47 35.19
C ARG A 116 -11.79 10.91 36.52
N VAL A 117 -11.94 9.60 36.54
CA VAL A 117 -12.14 8.83 37.77
C VAL A 117 -10.84 8.07 37.98
N ASP A 118 -10.18 8.29 39.11
CA ASP A 118 -8.93 7.62 39.49
C ASP A 118 -9.01 7.16 40.95
N GLU A 119 -7.94 6.55 41.46
CA GLU A 119 -7.89 6.01 42.82
C GLU A 119 -8.03 7.10 43.91
N ASN A 120 -7.70 8.36 43.56
CA ASN A 120 -7.81 9.49 44.48
C ASN A 120 -9.15 10.21 44.35
N THR A 121 -9.76 10.19 43.16
CA THR A 121 -11.03 10.84 42.82
C THR A 121 -12.08 9.78 42.55
N GLY A 122 -12.86 9.45 43.58
CA GLY A 122 -13.93 8.46 43.49
C GLY A 122 -15.00 8.85 42.45
N ALA A 123 -15.69 7.85 41.89
CA ALA A 123 -16.68 8.07 40.82
C ALA A 123 -17.81 9.06 41.20
N ALA A 124 -18.19 9.10 42.47
CA ALA A 124 -19.20 10.03 42.99
C ALA A 124 -18.70 11.48 43.05
N GLU A 125 -17.44 11.69 43.43
CA GLU A 125 -16.81 13.01 43.47
C GLU A 125 -16.61 13.57 42.07
N ALA A 126 -16.09 12.74 41.15
CA ALA A 126 -15.94 13.11 39.74
C ALA A 126 -17.29 13.50 39.11
N LYS A 127 -18.37 12.77 39.45
CA LYS A 127 -19.73 13.11 39.02
C LYS A 127 -20.17 14.45 39.59
N ALA A 128 -20.02 14.67 40.90
CA ALA A 128 -20.41 15.92 41.53
C ALA A 128 -19.67 17.13 40.95
N LYS A 129 -18.38 16.96 40.62
CA LYS A 129 -17.60 17.98 39.90
C LYS A 129 -18.17 18.22 38.51
N ALA A 130 -18.45 17.19 37.73
CA ALA A 130 -19.05 17.33 36.41
C ALA A 130 -20.44 18.01 36.46
N ASP A 131 -21.29 17.65 37.43
CA ASP A 131 -22.60 18.29 37.62
C ASP A 131 -22.46 19.79 37.95
N THR A 132 -21.48 20.16 38.77
CA THR A 132 -21.18 21.56 39.12
C THR A 132 -20.73 22.36 37.89
N LEU A 133 -19.85 21.78 37.08
CA LEU A 133 -19.38 22.42 35.84
C LEU A 133 -20.51 22.58 34.82
N HIS A 134 -21.37 21.56 34.69
CA HIS A 134 -22.55 21.64 33.84
C HIS A 134 -23.50 22.75 34.29
N ALA A 135 -23.74 22.90 35.59
CA ALA A 135 -24.57 24.00 36.11
C ALA A 135 -23.99 25.39 35.77
N ARG A 136 -22.66 25.56 35.85
CA ARG A 136 -21.98 26.81 35.41
C ARG A 136 -22.17 27.06 33.91
N LEU A 137 -22.07 26.02 33.08
CA LEU A 137 -22.27 26.11 31.63
C LEU A 137 -23.71 26.49 31.26
N VAL A 138 -24.70 25.88 31.91
CA VAL A 138 -26.12 26.24 31.74
C VAL A 138 -26.38 27.68 32.21
N GLY A 139 -25.65 28.15 33.23
CA GLY A 139 -25.65 29.53 33.68
C GLY A 139 -24.97 30.54 32.75
N GLY A 140 -24.44 30.09 31.60
CA GLY A 140 -23.84 30.97 30.58
C GLY A 140 -22.33 31.15 30.69
N ALA A 141 -21.63 30.33 31.48
CA ALA A 141 -20.17 30.34 31.50
C ALA A 141 -19.58 29.92 30.14
N ASP A 142 -18.43 30.49 29.77
CA ASP A 142 -17.75 30.13 28.52
C ASP A 142 -17.18 28.70 28.59
N PHE A 143 -17.55 27.88 27.61
CA PHE A 143 -17.15 26.48 27.56
C PHE A 143 -15.64 26.32 27.41
N ALA A 144 -15.01 27.12 26.54
CA ALA A 144 -13.60 26.99 26.23
C ALA A 144 -12.71 27.44 27.40
N ALA A 145 -13.14 28.45 28.17
CA ALA A 145 -12.49 28.88 29.40
C ALA A 145 -12.58 27.80 30.47
N LEU A 146 -13.78 27.27 30.72
CA LEU A 146 -14.00 26.18 31.66
C LEU A 146 -13.22 24.91 31.29
N ALA A 147 -13.17 24.58 30.00
CA ALA A 147 -12.39 23.45 29.53
C ALA A 147 -10.89 23.63 29.77
N ARG A 148 -10.34 24.84 29.57
CA ARG A 148 -8.92 25.12 29.88
C ARG A 148 -8.62 24.99 31.37
N GLU A 149 -9.53 25.47 32.21
CA GLU A 149 -9.37 25.49 33.66
C GLU A 149 -9.54 24.09 34.28
N GLU A 150 -10.56 23.34 33.85
CA GLU A 150 -11.07 22.18 34.60
C GLU A 150 -10.95 20.84 33.87
N SER A 151 -10.76 20.82 32.55
CA SER A 151 -10.68 19.56 31.79
C SER A 151 -9.38 18.83 32.10
N GLN A 152 -9.50 17.54 32.39
CA GLN A 152 -8.38 16.61 32.62
C GLN A 152 -8.03 15.82 31.35
N ASP A 153 -8.42 16.31 30.18
CA ASP A 153 -7.94 15.83 28.89
C ASP A 153 -6.76 16.68 28.39
N PRO A 154 -5.50 16.23 28.52
CA PRO A 154 -4.34 17.00 28.12
C PRO A 154 -4.29 17.27 26.61
N SER A 155 -4.97 16.45 25.80
CA SER A 155 -4.93 16.57 24.34
C SER A 155 -5.75 17.75 23.81
N SER A 156 -6.81 18.16 24.53
CA SER A 156 -7.76 19.19 24.10
C SER A 156 -7.89 20.35 25.08
N GLN A 157 -7.51 20.19 26.35
CA GLN A 157 -7.63 21.21 27.41
C GLN A 157 -7.09 22.58 26.96
N ALA A 158 -5.85 22.64 26.47
CA ALA A 158 -5.22 23.90 26.03
C ALA A 158 -5.99 24.60 24.89
N ARG A 159 -6.69 23.83 24.04
CA ARG A 159 -7.53 24.33 22.95
C ARG A 159 -8.98 24.60 23.38
N GLY A 160 -9.27 24.64 24.69
CA GLY A 160 -10.63 24.84 25.18
C GLY A 160 -11.54 23.63 24.97
N GLY A 161 -10.96 22.42 25.00
CA GLY A 161 -11.68 21.17 24.85
C GLY A 161 -11.97 20.79 23.40
N ASP A 162 -11.46 21.52 22.41
CA ASP A 162 -11.72 21.27 20.99
C ASP A 162 -11.11 19.95 20.49
N LEU A 163 -11.99 19.10 19.96
CA LEU A 163 -11.67 17.79 19.36
C LEU A 163 -11.57 17.85 17.84
N GLY A 164 -11.93 18.98 17.21
CA GLY A 164 -12.02 19.09 15.76
C GLY A 164 -13.15 18.23 15.18
N TRP A 165 -13.04 17.89 13.89
CA TRP A 165 -13.95 16.98 13.21
C TRP A 165 -13.53 15.52 13.44
N PHE A 166 -14.44 14.69 13.93
CA PHE A 166 -14.19 13.28 14.19
C PHE A 166 -15.36 12.41 13.71
N ALA A 167 -15.07 11.17 13.33
CA ALA A 167 -16.10 10.19 13.02
C ALA A 167 -16.79 9.71 14.30
N ARG A 168 -18.09 9.36 14.22
CA ARG A 168 -18.89 8.91 15.38
C ARG A 168 -18.17 7.90 16.28
N ASP A 169 -17.45 6.95 15.70
CA ASP A 169 -16.86 5.83 16.44
C ASP A 169 -15.43 6.10 16.94
N GLN A 170 -14.84 7.26 16.60
CA GLN A 170 -13.44 7.57 16.89
C GLN A 170 -13.12 7.60 18.40
N PHE A 171 -14.06 8.06 19.23
CA PHE A 171 -13.89 8.16 20.69
C PHE A 171 -14.69 7.10 21.47
N GLY A 172 -15.12 6.05 20.77
CA GLY A 172 -15.93 4.98 21.33
C GLY A 172 -17.44 5.22 21.22
N PRO A 173 -18.24 4.13 21.26
CA PRO A 173 -19.66 4.17 20.93
C PRO A 173 -20.49 5.03 21.89
N ASP A 174 -20.16 5.02 23.19
CA ASP A 174 -20.88 5.79 24.21
C ASP A 174 -20.71 7.30 24.00
N PHE A 175 -19.47 7.74 23.74
CA PHE A 175 -19.19 9.16 23.49
C PHE A 175 -19.84 9.65 22.20
N GLY A 176 -19.67 8.89 21.11
CA GLY A 176 -20.29 9.22 19.82
C GLY A 176 -21.82 9.24 19.87
N ALA A 177 -22.43 8.34 20.63
CA ALA A 177 -23.88 8.31 20.81
C ALA A 177 -24.40 9.54 21.55
N GLU A 178 -23.71 10.02 22.59
CA GLU A 178 -24.11 11.25 23.29
C GLU A 178 -23.96 12.49 22.40
N VAL A 179 -22.87 12.61 21.63
CA VAL A 179 -22.70 13.71 20.66
C VAL A 179 -23.80 13.70 19.59
N ALA A 180 -24.18 12.51 19.12
CA ALA A 180 -25.21 12.36 18.10
C ALA A 180 -26.62 12.81 18.57
N LYS A 181 -26.92 12.71 19.87
CA LYS A 181 -28.21 13.13 20.46
C LYS A 181 -28.36 14.65 20.58
N LEU A 182 -27.26 15.40 20.56
CA LEU A 182 -27.29 16.85 20.71
C LEU A 182 -27.82 17.52 19.44
N ASP A 183 -28.22 18.78 19.57
CA ASP A 183 -28.33 19.70 18.43
C ASP A 183 -27.03 20.50 18.28
N ASP A 184 -26.83 21.11 17.11
CA ASP A 184 -25.67 21.98 16.89
C ASP A 184 -25.77 23.21 17.80
N GLY A 185 -24.71 23.46 18.57
CA GLY A 185 -24.63 24.48 19.61
C GLY A 185 -25.03 23.99 21.02
N ALA A 186 -25.67 22.83 21.15
CA ALA A 186 -26.16 22.32 22.43
C ALA A 186 -25.05 21.71 23.29
N ILE A 187 -25.28 21.71 24.61
CA ILE A 187 -24.41 21.13 25.64
C ILE A 187 -25.10 19.89 26.24
N SER A 188 -24.38 18.80 26.40
CA SER A 188 -24.89 17.57 27.01
C SER A 188 -24.99 17.69 28.53
N ALA A 189 -25.87 16.89 29.13
CA ALA A 189 -25.72 16.54 30.54
C ALA A 189 -24.40 15.75 30.77
N PRO A 190 -23.87 15.71 32.01
CA PRO A 190 -22.73 14.87 32.33
C PRO A 190 -23.03 13.39 32.08
N PHE A 191 -22.14 12.71 31.35
CA PHE A 191 -22.26 11.28 31.07
C PHE A 191 -20.93 10.55 31.31
N ARG A 192 -20.99 9.24 31.57
CA ARG A 192 -19.82 8.42 31.93
C ARG A 192 -19.35 7.61 30.73
N THR A 193 -18.05 7.63 30.47
CA THR A 193 -17.35 6.66 29.61
C THR A 193 -16.30 5.91 30.44
N GLN A 194 -15.44 5.11 29.81
CA GLN A 194 -14.29 4.51 30.48
C GLN A 194 -13.29 5.58 30.99
N ALA A 195 -13.09 6.68 30.26
CA ALA A 195 -12.07 7.69 30.57
C ALA A 195 -12.45 8.60 31.74
N GLY A 196 -13.73 8.96 31.86
CA GLY A 196 -14.19 9.89 32.89
C GLY A 196 -15.68 10.17 32.78
N TRP A 197 -16.10 11.20 33.50
CA TRP A 197 -17.30 11.96 33.22
C TRP A 197 -17.00 13.01 32.17
N HIS A 198 -17.89 13.16 31.20
CA HIS A 198 -17.76 14.09 30.10
C HIS A 198 -18.93 15.06 30.06
N ILE A 199 -18.64 16.28 29.64
CA ILE A 199 -19.63 17.26 29.19
C ILE A 199 -19.22 17.65 27.78
N VAL A 200 -20.12 17.57 26.81
CA VAL A 200 -19.82 17.83 25.41
C VAL A 200 -20.66 18.99 24.90
N LYS A 201 -20.07 19.85 24.08
CA LYS A 201 -20.76 20.83 23.25
C LYS A 201 -20.57 20.48 21.79
N ARG A 202 -21.66 20.24 21.05
CA ARG A 202 -21.57 20.01 19.60
C ARG A 202 -21.53 21.32 18.86
N ALA A 203 -20.57 21.50 17.96
CA ALA A 203 -20.48 22.67 17.08
C ALA A 203 -21.15 22.41 15.72
N GLY A 204 -21.07 21.19 15.20
CA GLY A 204 -21.65 20.85 13.90
C GLY A 204 -21.68 19.35 13.62
N SER A 205 -22.43 18.97 12.59
CA SER A 205 -22.40 17.64 11.99
C SER A 205 -22.29 17.73 10.46
N ARG A 206 -21.61 16.76 9.84
CA ARG A 206 -21.52 16.66 8.38
C ARG A 206 -21.44 15.21 7.94
N GLN A 207 -21.90 14.91 6.72
CA GLN A 207 -21.53 13.67 6.05
C GLN A 207 -20.30 13.93 5.18
N THR A 208 -19.34 13.03 5.22
CA THR A 208 -18.13 13.09 4.40
C THR A 208 -17.93 11.76 3.70
N ASP A 209 -17.62 11.83 2.42
CA ASP A 209 -17.17 10.66 1.67
C ASP A 209 -15.72 10.35 2.04
N VAL A 210 -15.52 9.22 2.71
CA VAL A 210 -14.19 8.79 3.14
C VAL A 210 -13.39 8.16 1.99
N GLY A 211 -14.06 7.84 0.87
CA GLY A 211 -13.40 7.34 -0.34
C GLY A 211 -12.29 8.28 -0.83
N ASP A 212 -12.55 9.59 -0.87
CA ASP A 212 -11.59 10.60 -1.37
C ASP A 212 -10.39 10.81 -0.41
N THR A 213 -10.59 10.68 0.91
CA THR A 213 -9.49 10.88 1.87
C THR A 213 -8.56 9.67 1.94
N SER A 214 -9.14 8.46 1.98
CA SER A 214 -8.35 7.22 1.94
C SER A 214 -7.66 7.01 0.59
N GLN A 215 -8.29 7.40 -0.53
CA GLN A 215 -7.65 7.38 -1.84
C GLN A 215 -6.46 8.33 -1.90
N ARG A 216 -6.59 9.57 -1.41
CA ARG A 216 -5.47 10.54 -1.44
C ARG A 216 -4.26 10.06 -0.66
N ASP A 217 -4.47 9.42 0.49
CA ASP A 217 -3.38 8.90 1.30
C ASP A 217 -2.75 7.64 0.65
N GLN A 218 -3.55 6.74 0.08
CA GLN A 218 -3.05 5.61 -0.73
C GLN A 218 -2.30 6.07 -2.00
N VAL A 219 -2.78 7.11 -2.69
CA VAL A 219 -2.13 7.68 -3.87
C VAL A 219 -0.79 8.31 -3.49
N ARG A 220 -0.71 9.04 -2.37
CA ARG A 220 0.56 9.59 -1.86
C ARG A 220 1.55 8.49 -1.50
N GLU A 221 1.09 7.45 -0.83
CA GLU A 221 1.95 6.31 -0.47
C GLU A 221 2.45 5.57 -1.72
N THR A 222 1.58 5.37 -2.71
CA THR A 222 1.92 4.70 -3.98
C THR A 222 2.88 5.53 -4.83
N ILE A 223 2.68 6.85 -4.95
CA ILE A 223 3.63 7.77 -5.60
C ILE A 223 4.97 7.77 -4.86
N GLY A 224 4.95 7.74 -3.53
CA GLY A 224 6.14 7.60 -2.70
C GLY A 224 6.90 6.31 -2.99
N ARG A 225 6.19 5.18 -3.02
CA ARG A 225 6.75 3.84 -3.28
C ARG A 225 7.34 3.71 -4.69
N ARG A 226 6.64 4.22 -5.71
CA ARG A 226 7.14 4.27 -7.10
C ARG A 226 8.42 5.08 -7.23
N LYS A 227 8.46 6.27 -6.63
CA LYS A 227 9.68 7.09 -6.61
C LYS A 227 10.82 6.36 -5.90
N LEU A 228 10.54 5.68 -4.80
CA LEU A 228 11.53 4.85 -4.09
C LEU A 228 12.03 3.67 -4.93
N GLU A 229 11.17 2.99 -5.67
CA GLU A 229 11.55 1.88 -6.57
C GLU A 229 12.37 2.35 -7.77
N ASP A 230 12.01 3.48 -8.40
CA ASP A 230 12.77 4.07 -9.51
C ASP A 230 14.17 4.54 -9.05
N GLU A 231 14.23 5.15 -7.87
CA GLU A 231 15.46 5.60 -7.22
C GLU A 231 16.36 4.44 -6.77
N TRP A 232 15.77 3.39 -6.21
CA TRP A 232 16.46 2.17 -5.80
C TRP A 232 17.02 1.41 -7.01
N ASN A 233 16.23 1.30 -8.09
CA ASN A 233 16.68 0.68 -9.33
C ASN A 233 17.79 1.49 -10.01
N ARG A 234 17.78 2.82 -9.89
CA ARG A 234 18.89 3.69 -10.34
C ARG A 234 20.15 3.46 -9.49
N PHE A 235 20.02 3.46 -8.17
CA PHE A 235 21.10 3.24 -7.21
C PHE A 235 21.76 1.84 -7.39
N LEU A 236 20.97 0.79 -7.62
CA LEU A 236 21.47 -0.55 -7.90
C LEU A 236 22.24 -0.63 -9.24
N ARG A 237 21.84 0.15 -10.26
CA ARG A 237 22.58 0.24 -11.53
C ARG A 237 23.93 0.94 -11.35
N GLU A 238 24.00 1.99 -10.54
CA GLU A 238 25.25 2.70 -10.23
C GLU A 238 26.21 1.82 -9.43
N MET A 239 25.74 1.17 -8.35
CA MET A 239 26.59 0.24 -7.58
C MET A 239 27.10 -0.95 -8.40
N ARG A 240 26.32 -1.46 -9.37
CA ARG A 240 26.74 -2.56 -10.25
C ARG A 240 27.76 -2.11 -11.30
N GLY A 241 27.76 -0.82 -11.68
CA GLY A 241 28.76 -0.23 -12.59
C GLY A 241 30.12 -0.02 -11.94
N GLU A 242 30.19 0.14 -10.62
CA GLU A 242 31.44 0.34 -9.86
C GLU A 242 32.08 -0.96 -9.34
N ALA A 243 31.36 -2.08 -9.37
CA ALA A 243 31.90 -3.39 -8.95
C ALA A 243 32.59 -4.11 -10.13
N PHE A 244 33.92 -3.95 -10.23
CA PHE A 244 34.76 -4.73 -11.15
C PHE A 244 34.83 -6.20 -10.66
N VAL A 245 34.22 -7.14 -11.38
CA VAL A 245 34.32 -8.58 -11.09
C VAL A 245 35.15 -9.25 -12.18
N ASP A 246 36.40 -9.60 -11.86
CA ASP A 246 37.29 -10.44 -12.68
C ASP A 246 37.07 -11.92 -12.32
N PHE A 247 36.49 -12.69 -13.24
CA PHE A 247 36.41 -14.14 -13.11
C PHE A 247 37.63 -14.78 -13.80
N ARG A 248 38.64 -15.15 -13.02
CA ARG A 248 39.69 -16.08 -13.48
C ARG A 248 39.20 -17.53 -13.39
N ASN A 249 38.79 -18.08 -14.53
CA ASN A 249 38.58 -19.52 -14.70
C ASN A 249 39.93 -20.26 -14.65
N VAL A 250 40.14 -21.10 -13.63
CA VAL A 250 41.19 -22.12 -13.68
C VAL A 250 40.56 -23.39 -14.25
N ALA A 251 40.68 -23.56 -15.56
CA ALA A 251 40.32 -24.80 -16.25
C ALA A 251 41.38 -25.87 -15.95
N GLY A 252 40.94 -27.02 -15.44
CA GLY A 252 41.75 -28.23 -15.35
C GLY A 252 42.06 -28.74 -16.75
N THR A 253 43.36 -28.89 -17.05
CA THR A 253 43.85 -29.57 -18.25
C THR A 253 43.90 -31.07 -17.99
N GLY A 254 43.02 -31.80 -18.65
CA GLY A 254 43.12 -33.24 -18.81
C GLY A 254 42.82 -33.57 -20.27
N ASP A 255 43.87 -33.68 -21.08
CA ASP A 255 43.81 -34.31 -22.39
C ASP A 255 44.89 -35.39 -22.44
N ALA A 256 44.43 -36.62 -22.68
CA ALA A 256 45.22 -37.77 -23.02
C ALA A 256 45.13 -37.95 -24.54
N ASP A 257 46.27 -38.02 -25.22
CA ASP A 257 46.37 -38.71 -26.50
C ASP A 257 47.77 -39.32 -26.61
N GLY A 258 47.81 -40.58 -27.01
CA GLY A 258 49.03 -41.41 -27.02
C GLY A 258 49.78 -41.35 -28.34
N ASP A 259 51.06 -41.70 -28.28
CA ASP A 259 51.77 -42.37 -29.37
C ASP A 259 52.95 -43.17 -28.81
N VAL A 260 53.17 -44.34 -29.40
CA VAL A 260 54.11 -45.39 -28.97
C VAL A 260 55.29 -45.42 -29.96
N ASP A 261 56.48 -45.71 -29.40
CA ASP A 261 57.68 -46.29 -30.04
C ASP A 261 58.64 -45.37 -30.83
N GLU A 262 59.87 -45.18 -30.32
CA GLU A 262 61.11 -45.67 -30.96
C GLU A 262 62.38 -45.32 -30.13
N THR A 263 63.04 -46.37 -29.64
CA THR A 263 64.49 -46.66 -29.48
C THR A 263 65.59 -45.59 -29.27
N ALA A 264 66.54 -45.97 -28.38
CA ALA A 264 67.99 -45.65 -28.34
C ALA A 264 68.39 -44.23 -27.84
N THR A 265 69.37 -43.99 -26.96
CA THR A 265 70.65 -44.67 -26.66
C THR A 265 71.33 -44.02 -25.43
N GLY A 266 72.11 -44.79 -24.67
CA GLY A 266 73.30 -44.36 -23.88
C GLY A 266 73.07 -43.78 -22.48
N ASP A 267 73.51 -44.41 -21.39
CA ASP A 267 74.89 -44.43 -20.84
C ASP A 267 75.25 -43.07 -20.19
N THR A 268 75.77 -42.87 -18.96
CA THR A 268 76.47 -43.70 -17.98
C THR A 268 76.55 -42.91 -16.64
N SER A 269 76.80 -43.64 -15.52
CA SER A 269 77.53 -43.20 -14.31
C SER A 269 76.90 -42.16 -13.35
N GLY A 270 77.02 -42.27 -12.03
CA GLY A 270 77.85 -43.15 -11.22
C GLY A 270 77.49 -43.11 -9.73
N ASN A 271 77.74 -44.27 -9.13
CA ASN A 271 78.05 -44.63 -7.73
C ASN A 271 77.89 -43.60 -6.61
#